data_AF-A0A382ZU67-F1
#
_entry.id   AF-A0A382ZU67-F1
#
_cell.length_a   1.000
_cell.length_b   1.000
_cell.length_c   1.000
_cell.angle_alpha   90.00
_cell.angle_beta   90.00
_cell.angle_gamma   90.00
#
_symmetry.space_group_name_H-M   'P 1'
#
loop_
_entity.id
_entity.type
_entity.pdbx_description
1 polymer ?
#
loop_
_entity_poly.entity_id
_entity_poly.type
_entity_poly.pdbx_seq_one_letter_code
_entity_poly.pdbx_strand_id
1 'polypeptide(L)'
;VPEKPLIDAISTKLLRDAPANLPEVTESQVMRHYINLSTKNHHVDRDFYPLGSCTMKYNPKINDVLATLPGFTNIHPNQPAEKVQGALNIMFEMEKML
;
A
#
# COMPACT_ATOMS: atom_id res chain seq x y z
N VAL A 1 -12.13 16.11 -14.12
CA VAL A 1 -11.03 16.20 -15.09
C VAL A 1 -11.66 16.24 -16.47
N PRO A 2 -11.32 17.18 -17.36
CA PRO A 2 -11.87 17.17 -18.71
C PRO A 2 -11.42 15.89 -19.43
N GLU A 3 -12.38 15.09 -19.89
CA GLU A 3 -12.10 13.90 -20.69
C GLU A 3 -11.57 14.33 -22.05
N LYS A 4 -10.30 14.01 -22.33
CA LYS A 4 -9.69 14.17 -23.65
C LYS A 4 -9.63 12.79 -24.33
N PRO A 5 -9.93 12.71 -25.65
CA PRO A 5 -9.75 11.47 -26.40
C PRO A 5 -8.31 10.94 -26.31
N LEU A 6 -8.14 9.65 -26.00
CA LEU A 6 -6.81 9.01 -25.90
C LEU A 6 -6.00 9.11 -27.20
N ILE A 7 -6.68 9.13 -28.34
CA ILE A 7 -6.09 9.28 -29.68
C ILE A 7 -5.34 10.61 -29.87
N ASP A 8 -5.67 11.64 -29.06
CA ASP A 8 -5.00 12.94 -29.13
C ASP A 8 -3.64 12.93 -28.39
N ALA A 9 -3.40 11.92 -27.54
CA ALA A 9 -2.22 11.82 -26.68
C ALA A 9 -1.33 10.61 -27.00
N ILE A 10 -1.88 9.55 -27.59
CA ILE A 10 -1.18 8.28 -27.81
C ILE A 10 -1.40 7.83 -29.26
N SER A 11 -0.33 7.41 -29.92
CA SER A 11 -0.40 6.79 -31.25
C SER A 11 -1.31 5.58 -31.24
N THR A 12 -2.20 5.47 -32.23
CA THR A 12 -3.18 4.37 -32.35
C THR A 12 -2.56 2.98 -32.32
N LYS A 13 -1.34 2.83 -32.85
CA LYS A 13 -0.57 1.56 -32.81
C LYS A 13 -0.16 1.09 -31.41
N LEU A 14 -0.24 1.97 -30.42
CA LEU A 14 0.13 1.70 -29.02
C LEU A 14 -1.11 1.60 -28.12
N LEU A 15 -2.31 1.81 -28.66
CA LEU A 15 -3.54 1.65 -27.91
C LEU A 15 -3.82 0.16 -27.69
N ARG A 16 -4.37 -0.15 -26.52
CA ARG A 16 -4.76 -1.51 -26.18
C ARG A 16 -6.00 -1.91 -26.99
N ASP A 17 -5.95 -3.05 -27.66
CA ASP A 17 -7.04 -3.50 -28.55
C ASP A 17 -8.32 -3.92 -27.81
N ALA A 18 -8.19 -4.37 -26.55
CA ALA A 18 -9.32 -4.79 -25.72
C ALA A 18 -9.17 -4.22 -24.31
N PRO A 19 -10.26 -3.84 -23.63
CA PRO A 19 -10.20 -3.34 -22.26
C PRO A 19 -9.57 -4.36 -21.29
N ALA A 20 -9.07 -3.87 -20.16
CA ALA A 20 -8.67 -4.74 -19.06
C ALA A 20 -9.92 -5.40 -18.46
N ASN A 21 -9.83 -6.68 -18.14
CA ASN A 21 -10.89 -7.41 -17.44
C ASN A 21 -10.91 -7.04 -15.95
N LEU A 22 -11.23 -5.78 -15.64
CA LEU A 22 -11.34 -5.26 -14.29
C LEU A 22 -12.81 -5.26 -13.85
N PRO A 23 -13.10 -5.48 -12.56
CA PRO A 23 -14.46 -5.40 -12.06
C PRO A 23 -14.98 -3.95 -12.09
N GLU A 24 -16.19 -3.78 -12.63
CA GLU A 24 -16.91 -2.50 -12.68
C GLU A 24 -17.96 -2.45 -11.56
N VAL A 25 -17.56 -1.98 -10.39
CA VAL A 25 -18.39 -1.99 -9.17
C VAL A 25 -18.32 -0.65 -8.45
N THR A 26 -19.36 -0.33 -7.70
CA THR A 26 -19.39 0.88 -6.88
C THR A 26 -18.49 0.74 -5.66
N GLU A 27 -18.07 1.87 -5.09
CA GLU A 27 -17.27 1.89 -3.85
C GLU A 27 -17.94 1.09 -2.72
N SER A 28 -19.26 1.18 -2.56
CA SER A 28 -19.98 0.42 -1.53
C SER A 28 -19.96 -1.09 -1.77
N GLN A 29 -19.99 -1.53 -3.03
CA GLN A 29 -19.83 -2.94 -3.39
C GLN A 29 -18.40 -3.42 -3.08
N VAL A 30 -17.38 -2.62 -3.40
CA VAL A 30 -15.97 -2.90 -3.06
C VAL A 30 -15.78 -3.04 -1.55
N MET A 31 -16.30 -2.09 -0.77
CA MET A 31 -16.23 -2.11 0.70
C MET A 31 -16.87 -3.38 1.27
N ARG A 32 -18.10 -3.71 0.86
CA ARG A 32 -18.79 -4.93 1.30
C ARG A 32 -18.03 -6.19 0.92
N HIS A 33 -17.43 -6.22 -0.27
CA HIS A 33 -16.66 -7.35 -0.75
C HIS A 33 -15.45 -7.62 0.16
N TYR A 34 -14.61 -6.61 0.40
CA TYR A 34 -13.40 -6.77 1.22
C TYR A 34 -13.70 -6.97 2.71
N ILE A 35 -14.74 -6.36 3.26
CA ILE A 35 -15.20 -6.64 4.63
C ILE A 35 -15.67 -8.10 4.75
N ASN A 36 -16.43 -8.62 3.79
CA ASN A 36 -16.84 -10.03 3.80
C ASN A 36 -15.66 -11.00 3.62
N LEU A 37 -14.64 -10.61 2.86
CA LEU A 37 -13.41 -11.41 2.76
C LEU A 37 -12.61 -11.40 4.06
N SER A 38 -12.53 -10.25 4.76
CA SER A 38 -11.75 -10.17 5.99
C SER A 38 -12.32 -11.06 7.10
N THR A 39 -13.65 -11.17 7.23
CA THR A 39 -14.30 -12.02 8.24
C THR A 39 -14.08 -13.53 8.03
N LYS A 40 -13.75 -13.92 6.79
CA LYS A 40 -13.41 -15.31 6.43
C LYS A 40 -11.96 -15.69 6.78
N ASN A 41 -11.13 -14.72 7.14
CA ASN A 41 -9.74 -14.96 7.52
C ASN A 41 -9.61 -15.18 9.05
N HIS A 42 -8.63 -16.01 9.41
CA HIS A 42 -8.10 -16.07 10.77
C HIS A 42 -6.81 -15.23 10.82
N HIS A 43 -6.62 -14.45 11.88
CA HIS A 43 -5.48 -13.54 12.00
C HIS A 43 -5.21 -13.17 13.47
N VAL A 44 -4.02 -12.64 13.76
CA VAL A 44 -3.56 -12.29 15.12
C VAL A 44 -4.46 -11.30 15.85
N ASP A 45 -5.18 -10.43 15.13
CA ASP A 45 -6.13 -9.48 15.74
C ASP A 45 -7.46 -10.14 16.14
N ARG A 46 -7.70 -11.39 15.74
CA ARG A 46 -8.95 -12.11 16.01
C ARG A 46 -8.79 -13.07 17.18
N ASP A 47 -7.71 -13.84 17.20
CA ASP A 47 -7.45 -14.83 18.25
C ASP A 47 -5.96 -15.22 18.30
N PHE A 48 -5.63 -16.06 19.27
CA PHE A 48 -4.32 -16.67 19.43
C PHE A 48 -3.86 -17.43 18.18
N TYR A 49 -2.65 -17.13 17.71
CA TYR A 49 -2.12 -17.62 16.44
C TYR A 49 -0.75 -18.34 16.63
N PRO A 50 -0.70 -19.55 17.23
CA PRO A 50 0.55 -20.20 17.68
C PRO A 50 1.32 -20.91 16.56
N LEU A 51 1.81 -20.14 15.58
CA LEU A 51 2.74 -20.69 14.60
C LEU A 51 4.18 -20.61 15.10
N GLY A 52 4.77 -21.78 15.32
CA GLY A 52 6.20 -21.91 15.62
C GLY A 52 7.07 -21.33 14.51
N SER A 53 8.23 -20.75 14.88
CA SER A 53 9.16 -20.06 13.97
C SER A 53 8.66 -18.74 13.36
N CYS A 54 7.35 -18.47 13.35
CA CYS A 54 6.78 -17.26 12.75
C CYS A 54 6.73 -16.04 13.70
N THR A 55 6.88 -16.25 15.01
CA THR A 55 6.78 -15.20 16.04
C THR A 55 5.56 -14.30 15.84
N MET A 56 4.37 -14.90 15.74
CA MET A 56 3.09 -14.21 15.54
C MET A 56 2.69 -13.40 16.79
N LYS A 57 3.37 -12.27 17.00
CA LYS A 57 3.16 -11.33 18.10
C LYS A 57 2.11 -10.28 17.73
N TYR A 58 1.69 -9.51 18.73
CA TYR A 58 0.90 -8.31 18.51
C TYR A 58 1.61 -7.34 17.56
N ASN A 59 0.87 -6.80 16.59
CA ASN A 59 1.29 -5.71 15.71
C ASN A 59 0.76 -4.37 16.24
N PRO A 60 1.59 -3.53 16.90
CA PRO A 60 1.13 -2.25 17.45
C PRO A 60 0.54 -1.34 16.38
N LYS A 61 -0.73 -0.93 16.54
CA LYS A 61 -1.43 -0.08 15.56
C LYS A 61 -0.79 1.28 15.35
N ILE A 62 -0.02 1.77 16.33
CA ILE A 62 0.78 2.98 16.17
C ILE A 62 1.81 2.85 15.04
N ASN A 63 2.34 1.65 14.80
CA ASN A 63 3.32 1.43 13.73
C ASN A 63 2.68 1.61 12.35
N ASP A 64 1.45 1.13 12.16
CA ASP A 64 0.70 1.33 10.92
C ASP A 64 0.43 2.82 10.69
N VAL A 65 0.01 3.55 11.74
CA VAL A 65 -0.20 5.01 11.67
C VAL A 65 1.09 5.74 11.30
N LEU A 66 2.21 5.42 11.96
CA LEU A 66 3.50 6.05 11.67
C LEU A 66 3.98 5.73 10.25
N ALA A 67 3.80 4.50 9.78
CA ALA A 67 4.15 4.12 8.41
C ALA A 67 3.35 4.89 7.35
N THR A 68 2.13 5.34 7.67
CA THR A 68 1.30 6.11 6.73
C THR A 68 1.65 7.60 6.63
N LEU A 69 2.58 8.11 7.45
CA LEU A 69 2.98 9.51 7.40
C LEU A 69 3.44 9.90 5.97
N PRO A 70 3.03 11.07 5.43
CA PRO A 70 3.44 11.52 4.10
C PRO A 70 4.96 11.58 3.90
N GLY A 71 5.70 11.83 5.00
CA GLY A 71 7.15 11.80 5.03
C GLY A 71 7.77 10.40 4.84
N PHE A 72 6.97 9.34 4.76
CA PHE A 72 7.41 8.00 4.36
C PHE A 72 6.69 7.54 3.08
N THR A 73 5.36 7.67 3.03
CA THR A 73 4.56 7.14 1.90
C THR A 73 4.82 7.83 0.57
N ASN A 74 5.27 9.09 0.59
CA ASN A 74 5.51 9.88 -0.62
C ASN A 74 7.00 10.06 -0.94
N ILE A 75 7.90 9.29 -0.33
CA ILE A 75 9.32 9.32 -0.67
C ILE A 75 9.59 8.47 -1.92
N HIS A 76 10.25 9.06 -2.91
CA HIS A 76 10.86 8.29 -3.99
C HIS A 76 12.26 7.81 -3.56
N PRO A 77 12.63 6.53 -3.77
CA PRO A 77 13.93 6.01 -3.35
C PRO A 77 15.14 6.79 -3.88
N ASN A 78 15.04 7.34 -5.10
CA ASN A 78 16.10 8.15 -5.74
C ASN A 78 15.92 9.68 -5.56
N GLN A 79 15.15 10.12 -4.56
CA GLN A 79 15.01 11.55 -4.26
C GLN A 79 16.34 12.11 -3.68
N PRO A 80 16.71 13.39 -3.93
CA PRO A 80 17.92 13.97 -3.36
C PRO A 80 17.97 13.80 -1.82
N ALA A 81 19.13 13.38 -1.31
CA ALA A 81 19.30 12.97 0.09
C ALA A 81 18.93 14.09 1.07
N GLU A 82 19.15 15.35 0.70
CA GLU A 82 18.85 16.54 1.50
C GLU A 82 17.34 16.70 1.76
N LYS A 83 16.49 16.07 0.94
CA LYS A 83 15.03 16.11 1.06
C LYS A 83 14.43 14.94 1.85
N VAL A 84 15.23 13.94 2.20
CA VAL A 84 14.76 12.71 2.88
C VAL A 84 15.50 12.43 4.19
N GLN A 85 16.11 13.46 4.79
CA GLN A 85 16.92 13.34 6.01
C GLN A 85 16.17 12.68 7.18
N GLY A 86 14.85 12.87 7.31
CA GLY A 86 14.06 12.19 8.35
C GLY A 86 14.06 10.67 8.23
N ALA A 87 13.90 10.13 7.02
CA ALA A 87 13.95 8.69 6.76
C ALA A 87 15.38 8.14 6.96
N LEU A 88 16.39 8.87 6.47
CA LEU A 88 17.80 8.49 6.65
C LEU A 88 18.20 8.48 8.13
N ASN A 89 17.71 9.43 8.93
CA ASN A 89 17.96 9.45 10.37
C ASN A 89 17.39 8.19 11.05
N ILE A 90 16.19 7.76 10.70
CA ILE A 90 15.59 6.54 11.26
C ILE A 90 16.40 5.30 10.88
N MET A 91 16.87 5.21 9.63
CA MET A 91 17.73 4.11 9.20
C MET A 91 19.04 4.07 9.99
N PHE A 92 19.67 5.22 10.18
CA PHE A 92 20.91 5.35 10.96
C PHE A 92 20.70 4.97 12.44
N GLU A 93 19.67 5.52 13.08
CA GLU A 93 19.35 5.20 14.48
C GLU A 93 19.04 3.71 14.65
N MET A 94 18.30 3.11 13.71
CA MET A 94 18.01 1.68 13.71
C MET A 94 19.28 0.83 13.56
N GLU A 95 20.21 1.22 12.67
CA GLU A 95 21.52 0.57 12.54
C GLU A 95 22.32 0.63 13.84
N LYS A 96 22.20 1.70 14.63
CA LYS A 96 22.89 1.81 15.93
C LYS A 96 22.25 1.00 17.05
N MET A 97 20.96 0.69 16.94
CA MET A 97 20.21 -0.05 17.96
C MET A 97 20.33 -1.58 17.82
N LEU A 98 20.56 -2.10 16.61
CA LEU A 98 20.57 -3.54 16.28
C LEU A 98 22.01 -4.08 16.15
#